data_AF-C3ZW18-F1
#
_entry.id   AF-C3ZW18-F1
#
_cell.length_a   1.000
_cell.length_b   1.000
_cell.length_c   1.000
_cell.angle_alpha   90.00
_cell.angle_beta   90.00
_cell.angle_gamma   90.00
#
_symmetry.space_group_name_H-M   'P 1'
#
loop_
_entity.id
_entity.type
_entity.pdbx_description
1 polymer ?
#
loop_
_entity_poly.entity_id
_entity_poly.type
_entity_poly.pdbx_seq_one_letter_code
_entity_poly.pdbx_strand_id
1 'polypeptide(L)'
;MVLLDPSKIRLVGGSGQNEGRVEVRPADSFTWGTVCQDHFDMRDADVVCRMLGYPSAQHVRNDAYFGQGNGPINMDDLRCDGNETSLFHCSYPGWGIHDCDHHQDAGVVCIMRPHSWHGYLYPPPPNLDRVILYLYVMILQNVATLALPTIRLTGGSSQNKGRVEVRPADSFTWGTVCQDQFDMRDADVVCRVLGYSSARQIQTHAFFGPVGPIYMDDVQCNGNENSLFNCSYPGWAINDCAHDQDVGVVC
;
A
#
# COMPACT_ATOMS: atom_id res chain seq x y z
N MET A 1 -0.28 -11.46 -24.80
CA MET A 1 -0.09 -10.91 -23.45
C MET A 1 -0.37 -9.42 -23.56
N VAL A 2 -1.56 -8.97 -23.18
CA VAL A 2 -1.96 -7.56 -23.31
C VAL A 2 -1.59 -6.88 -22.00
N LEU A 3 -0.65 -5.95 -22.07
CA LEU A 3 -0.24 -5.12 -20.93
C LEU A 3 -1.41 -4.20 -20.59
N LEU A 4 -1.96 -4.33 -19.38
CA LEU A 4 -2.79 -3.29 -18.78
C LEU A 4 -1.87 -2.06 -18.62
N ASP A 5 -2.37 -0.83 -18.79
CA ASP A 5 -1.56 0.37 -18.53
C ASP A 5 -2.14 1.21 -17.37
N PRO A 6 -1.90 0.79 -16.12
CA PRO A 6 -2.20 1.51 -14.88
C PRO A 6 -1.67 2.94 -14.81
N SER A 7 -0.80 3.37 -15.73
CA SER A 7 -0.27 4.73 -15.74
C SER A 7 -1.25 5.76 -16.32
N LYS A 8 -2.42 5.31 -16.81
CA LYS A 8 -3.42 6.12 -17.54
C LYS A 8 -4.75 6.29 -16.82
N ILE A 9 -4.93 5.65 -15.66
CA ILE A 9 -6.13 5.77 -14.82
C ILE A 9 -5.76 5.88 -13.34
N ARG A 10 -6.49 6.69 -12.57
CA ARG A 10 -6.31 6.83 -11.12
C ARG A 10 -7.61 7.22 -10.42
N LEU A 11 -7.67 6.97 -9.10
CA LEU A 11 -8.73 7.46 -8.21
C LEU A 11 -8.19 8.60 -7.35
N VAL A 12 -8.97 9.68 -7.21
CA VAL A 12 -8.60 10.89 -6.45
C VAL A 12 -9.74 11.31 -5.52
N GLY A 13 -9.41 11.82 -4.32
CA GLY A 13 -10.39 12.38 -3.40
C GLY A 13 -11.14 11.37 -2.52
N GLY A 14 -10.85 10.07 -2.68
CA GLY A 14 -11.34 9.02 -1.77
C GLY A 14 -10.61 9.01 -0.42
N SER A 15 -11.24 8.39 0.59
CA SER A 15 -10.65 8.19 1.92
C SER A 15 -9.69 6.99 1.96
N GLY A 16 -9.80 6.10 0.98
CA GLY A 16 -8.94 4.93 0.77
C GLY A 16 -8.47 4.81 -0.68
N GLN A 17 -7.52 3.91 -0.94
CA GLN A 17 -6.97 3.71 -2.30
C GLN A 17 -7.98 3.09 -3.27
N ASN A 18 -8.99 2.39 -2.76
CA ASN A 18 -10.00 1.66 -3.53
C ASN A 18 -11.21 2.51 -3.90
N GLU A 19 -11.17 3.81 -3.65
CA GLU A 19 -12.29 4.70 -3.94
C GLU A 19 -11.81 6.08 -4.37
N GLY A 20 -12.66 6.79 -5.11
CA GLY A 20 -12.41 8.16 -5.53
C GLY A 20 -13.06 8.51 -6.86
N ARG A 21 -12.91 9.78 -7.23
CA ARG A 21 -13.21 10.31 -8.57
C ARG A 21 -12.31 9.64 -9.59
N VAL A 22 -12.87 9.23 -10.73
CA VAL A 22 -12.13 8.59 -11.82
C VAL A 22 -11.44 9.66 -12.65
N GLU A 23 -10.12 9.57 -12.76
CA GLU A 23 -9.33 10.41 -13.66
C GLU A 23 -8.53 9.55 -14.64
N VAL A 24 -8.53 9.98 -15.90
CA VAL A 24 -7.87 9.30 -17.02
C VAL A 24 -7.01 10.27 -17.81
N ARG A 25 -6.06 9.74 -18.59
CA ARG A 25 -5.28 10.54 -19.54
C ARG A 25 -4.95 9.77 -20.83
N PRO A 26 -4.84 10.46 -21.97
CA PRO A 26 -4.33 9.88 -23.22
C PRO A 26 -2.89 9.36 -23.07
N ALA A 27 -2.50 8.40 -23.92
CA ALA A 27 -1.17 7.79 -23.86
C ALA A 27 -0.02 8.73 -24.23
N ASP A 28 -0.31 9.72 -25.05
CA ASP A 28 0.57 10.75 -25.56
C ASP A 28 0.52 12.05 -24.73
N SER A 29 -0.22 12.06 -23.61
CA SER A 29 -0.41 13.24 -22.76
C SER A 29 -0.12 12.97 -21.28
N PHE A 30 0.42 13.98 -20.60
CA PHE A 30 0.60 13.99 -19.14
C PHE A 30 -0.54 14.71 -18.40
N THR A 31 -1.51 15.24 -19.13
CA THR A 31 -2.64 15.98 -18.56
C THR A 31 -3.74 15.02 -18.16
N TRP A 32 -4.07 15.01 -16.87
CA TRP A 32 -5.20 14.26 -16.32
C TRP A 32 -6.50 15.02 -16.56
N GLY A 33 -7.58 14.28 -16.78
CA GLY A 33 -8.93 14.80 -16.84
C GLY A 33 -9.91 13.81 -16.26
N THR A 34 -11.10 14.29 -15.92
CA THR A 34 -12.13 13.51 -15.24
C THR A 34 -12.99 12.73 -16.22
N VAL A 35 -13.87 11.88 -15.69
CA VAL A 35 -14.88 11.14 -16.46
C VAL A 35 -16.25 11.66 -16.03
N CYS A 36 -17.12 11.98 -16.98
CA CYS A 36 -18.49 12.38 -16.67
C CYS A 36 -19.32 11.17 -16.21
N GLN A 37 -20.31 11.43 -15.35
CA GLN A 37 -21.25 10.45 -14.82
C GLN A 37 -22.36 10.04 -15.79
N ASP A 38 -22.55 10.78 -16.89
CA ASP A 38 -23.64 10.54 -17.81
C ASP A 38 -23.43 9.16 -18.46
N HIS A 39 -24.45 8.31 -18.32
CA HIS A 39 -24.42 6.88 -18.63
C HIS A 39 -23.35 6.02 -17.93
N PHE A 40 -22.55 6.58 -17.02
CA PHE A 40 -21.54 5.85 -16.26
C PHE A 40 -22.20 4.89 -15.25
N ASP A 41 -22.16 3.59 -15.54
CA ASP A 41 -22.84 2.54 -14.79
C ASP A 41 -21.88 1.57 -14.08
N MET A 42 -22.46 0.53 -13.45
CA MET A 42 -21.68 -0.47 -12.70
C MET A 42 -20.73 -1.29 -13.59
N ARG A 43 -20.99 -1.42 -14.89
CA ARG A 43 -20.11 -2.13 -15.83
C ARG A 43 -18.88 -1.28 -16.15
N ASP A 44 -19.06 0.02 -16.35
CA ASP A 44 -17.96 0.95 -16.53
C ASP A 44 -17.07 0.97 -15.29
N ALA A 45 -17.69 1.07 -14.12
CA ALA A 45 -16.99 0.99 -12.83
C ALA A 45 -16.24 -0.33 -12.65
N ASP A 46 -16.81 -1.45 -13.08
CA ASP A 46 -16.14 -2.76 -12.98
C ASP A 46 -14.85 -2.79 -13.82
N VAL A 47 -14.90 -2.27 -15.04
CA VAL A 47 -13.72 -2.12 -15.90
C VAL A 47 -12.68 -1.22 -15.21
N VAL A 48 -13.07 -0.07 -14.66
CA VAL A 48 -12.18 0.83 -13.88
C VAL A 48 -11.50 0.08 -12.74
N CYS A 49 -12.27 -0.61 -11.91
CA CYS A 49 -11.75 -1.32 -10.75
C CYS A 49 -10.79 -2.45 -11.16
N ARG A 50 -11.13 -3.22 -12.21
CA ARG A 50 -10.26 -4.28 -12.74
C ARG A 50 -8.97 -3.73 -13.34
N MET A 51 -9.02 -2.62 -14.08
CA MET A 51 -7.82 -1.93 -14.58
C MET A 51 -6.87 -1.52 -13.45
N LEU A 52 -7.43 -1.09 -12.33
CA LEU A 52 -6.69 -0.67 -11.14
C LEU A 52 -6.19 -1.84 -10.28
N GLY A 53 -6.52 -3.08 -10.63
CA GLY A 53 -6.09 -4.29 -9.93
C GLY A 53 -7.03 -4.76 -8.82
N TYR A 54 -8.22 -4.16 -8.69
CA TYR A 54 -9.28 -4.63 -7.80
C TYR A 54 -10.11 -5.73 -8.47
N PRO A 55 -10.74 -6.63 -7.69
CA PRO A 55 -11.59 -7.69 -8.23
C PRO A 55 -12.76 -7.19 -9.05
N SER A 56 -13.47 -6.17 -8.56
CA SER A 56 -14.73 -5.68 -9.12
C SER A 56 -15.16 -4.36 -8.48
N ALA A 57 -16.09 -3.65 -9.09
CA ALA A 57 -16.73 -2.48 -8.51
C ALA A 57 -17.76 -2.86 -7.43
N GLN A 58 -17.75 -2.12 -6.34
CA GLN A 58 -18.77 -2.20 -5.29
C GLN A 58 -19.88 -1.18 -5.54
N HIS A 59 -19.50 0.06 -5.88
CA HIS A 59 -20.45 1.14 -6.13
C HIS A 59 -19.95 2.15 -7.16
N VAL A 60 -20.90 2.75 -7.88
CA VAL A 60 -20.73 4.03 -8.57
C VAL A 60 -21.07 5.18 -7.63
N ARG A 61 -20.40 6.32 -7.80
CA ARG A 61 -20.67 7.57 -7.12
C ARG A 61 -20.77 8.69 -8.15
N ASN A 62 -21.85 9.47 -8.04
CA ASN A 62 -22.20 10.56 -8.94
C ASN A 62 -22.11 11.89 -8.19
N ASP A 63 -22.43 12.96 -8.89
CA ASP A 63 -22.56 14.34 -8.42
C ASP A 63 -21.29 14.84 -7.72
N ALA A 64 -20.13 14.49 -8.30
CA ALA A 64 -18.81 14.81 -7.77
C ALA A 64 -18.64 14.43 -6.29
N TYR A 65 -19.18 13.27 -5.88
CA TYR A 65 -19.18 12.80 -4.49
C TYR A 65 -17.81 12.86 -3.79
N PHE A 66 -16.72 12.57 -4.52
CA PHE A 66 -15.35 12.63 -4.00
C PHE A 66 -14.67 13.99 -4.20
N GLY A 67 -15.48 15.03 -4.41
CA GLY A 67 -15.07 16.36 -4.83
C GLY A 67 -14.94 16.47 -6.34
N GLN A 68 -15.04 17.72 -6.80
CA GLN A 68 -14.85 18.10 -8.19
C GLN A 68 -13.37 17.95 -8.59
N GLY A 69 -13.15 17.53 -9.83
CA GLY A 69 -11.86 17.63 -10.48
C GLY A 69 -11.55 19.05 -10.93
N ASN A 70 -10.40 19.16 -11.59
CA ASN A 70 -9.97 20.39 -12.23
C ASN A 70 -9.38 20.05 -13.60
N GLY A 71 -9.54 20.94 -14.57
CA GLY A 71 -8.98 20.78 -15.90
C GLY A 71 -10.00 20.19 -16.89
N PRO A 72 -9.58 19.34 -17.84
CA PRO A 72 -10.49 18.78 -18.83
C PRO A 72 -11.37 17.67 -18.26
N ILE A 73 -12.57 17.51 -18.79
CA ILE A 73 -13.35 16.27 -18.69
C ILE A 73 -13.02 15.46 -19.95
N ASN A 74 -12.43 14.29 -19.77
CA ASN A 74 -11.80 13.53 -20.83
C ASN A 74 -12.73 12.51 -21.49
N MET A 75 -13.72 12.02 -20.76
CA MET A 75 -14.63 10.97 -21.22
C MET A 75 -16.05 11.25 -20.73
N ASP A 76 -17.00 10.79 -21.51
CA ASP A 76 -18.43 10.93 -21.29
C ASP A 76 -19.16 9.78 -22.00
N ASP A 77 -20.40 9.50 -21.63
CA ASP A 77 -21.26 8.50 -22.28
C ASP A 77 -20.59 7.11 -22.44
N LEU A 78 -19.89 6.67 -21.39
CA LEU A 78 -19.25 5.36 -21.39
C LEU A 78 -20.30 4.25 -21.44
N ARG A 79 -20.07 3.29 -22.34
CA ARG A 79 -20.94 2.13 -22.56
C ARG A 79 -20.10 0.87 -22.64
N CYS A 80 -19.50 0.49 -21.52
CA CYS A 80 -18.80 -0.79 -21.40
C CYS A 80 -19.81 -1.95 -21.37
N ASP A 81 -19.47 -3.08 -22.00
CA ASP A 81 -20.14 -4.36 -21.82
C ASP A 81 -19.83 -4.97 -20.44
N GLY A 82 -18.71 -4.55 -19.82
CA GLY A 82 -18.25 -4.94 -18.49
C GLY A 82 -17.16 -6.01 -18.50
N ASN A 83 -16.76 -6.52 -19.68
CA ASN A 83 -15.72 -7.53 -19.84
C ASN A 83 -14.42 -6.96 -20.44
N GLU A 84 -14.41 -5.68 -20.76
CA GLU A 84 -13.27 -5.00 -21.35
C GLU A 84 -12.06 -5.06 -20.43
N THR A 85 -10.88 -5.13 -21.02
CA THR A 85 -9.62 -5.05 -20.28
C THR A 85 -9.25 -3.61 -19.92
N SER A 86 -9.88 -2.62 -20.57
CA SER A 86 -9.55 -1.21 -20.44
C SER A 86 -10.78 -0.34 -20.72
N LEU A 87 -10.96 0.73 -19.95
CA LEU A 87 -12.00 1.74 -20.13
C LEU A 87 -11.88 2.41 -21.50
N PHE A 88 -10.66 2.50 -22.03
CA PHE A 88 -10.37 3.05 -23.36
C PHE A 88 -10.88 2.18 -24.51
N HIS A 89 -11.32 0.94 -24.23
CA HIS A 89 -11.91 0.03 -25.23
C HIS A 89 -13.43 0.02 -25.21
N CYS A 90 -14.06 0.67 -24.23
CA CYS A 90 -15.50 0.81 -24.21
C CYS A 90 -15.95 1.78 -25.31
N SER A 91 -17.24 1.73 -25.66
CA SER A 91 -17.82 2.71 -26.59
C SER A 91 -18.04 4.04 -25.86
N TYR A 92 -17.57 5.14 -26.43
CA TYR A 92 -17.79 6.52 -25.97
C TYR A 92 -17.61 7.51 -27.14
N PRO A 93 -18.10 8.76 -27.06
CA PRO A 93 -18.07 9.72 -28.17
C PRO A 93 -16.67 10.15 -28.63
N GLY A 94 -15.67 10.05 -27.75
CA GLY A 94 -14.28 10.43 -28.00
C GLY A 94 -13.73 11.35 -26.91
N TRP A 95 -12.41 11.60 -26.94
CA TRP A 95 -11.73 12.40 -25.90
C TRP A 95 -12.19 13.86 -25.89
N GLY A 96 -12.59 14.34 -24.71
CA GLY A 96 -13.01 15.73 -24.52
C GLY A 96 -14.33 16.10 -25.18
N ILE A 97 -15.07 15.12 -25.71
CA ILE A 97 -16.42 15.31 -26.27
C ILE A 97 -17.40 14.98 -25.15
N HIS A 98 -17.96 16.02 -24.53
CA HIS A 98 -18.91 15.93 -23.44
C HIS A 98 -19.75 17.22 -23.39
N ASP A 99 -20.90 17.18 -22.74
CA ASP A 99 -21.68 18.37 -22.36
C ASP A 99 -21.73 18.61 -20.84
N CYS A 100 -20.98 17.80 -20.09
CA CYS A 100 -20.90 17.87 -18.64
C CYS A 100 -20.05 19.02 -18.08
N ASP A 101 -20.30 19.36 -16.81
CA ASP A 101 -19.39 20.13 -15.96
C ASP A 101 -18.82 19.29 -14.79
N HIS A 102 -17.91 19.85 -13.99
CA HIS A 102 -17.25 19.09 -12.92
C HIS A 102 -18.16 18.65 -11.77
N HIS A 103 -19.38 19.20 -11.63
CA HIS A 103 -20.35 18.66 -10.68
C HIS A 103 -20.82 17.26 -11.10
N GLN A 104 -20.61 16.88 -12.36
CA GLN A 104 -20.96 15.57 -12.91
C GLN A 104 -19.77 14.61 -12.96
N ASP A 105 -18.67 14.89 -12.25
CA ASP A 105 -17.51 13.97 -12.25
C ASP A 105 -17.85 12.64 -11.57
N ALA A 106 -17.67 11.55 -12.31
CA ALA A 106 -17.91 10.18 -11.86
C ALA A 106 -16.85 9.69 -10.88
N GLY A 107 -17.29 8.88 -9.92
CA GLY A 107 -16.45 8.19 -8.96
C GLY A 107 -16.84 6.73 -8.81
N VAL A 108 -15.91 5.94 -8.26
CA VAL A 108 -16.13 4.52 -7.99
C VAL A 108 -15.67 4.16 -6.59
N VAL A 109 -16.27 3.11 -6.04
CA VAL A 109 -15.78 2.36 -4.89
C VAL A 109 -15.55 0.94 -5.36
N CYS A 110 -14.32 0.47 -5.29
CA CYS A 110 -13.92 -0.88 -5.65
C CYS A 110 -13.98 -1.83 -4.45
N ILE A 111 -14.32 -3.09 -4.70
CA ILE A 111 -14.27 -4.13 -3.69
C ILE A 111 -12.81 -4.34 -3.30
N MET A 112 -12.46 -4.08 -2.05
CA MET A 112 -11.22 -4.64 -1.49
C MET A 112 -11.44 -6.13 -1.33
N ARG A 113 -10.52 -6.99 -1.82
CA ARG A 113 -10.57 -8.40 -1.42
C ARG A 113 -10.51 -8.44 0.11
N PRO A 114 -11.48 -9.05 0.80
CA PRO A 114 -11.16 -9.59 2.10
C PRO A 114 -10.22 -10.74 1.80
N HIS A 115 -8.92 -10.54 1.99
CA HIS A 115 -8.09 -11.68 2.34
C HIS A 115 -8.67 -12.19 3.65
N SER A 116 -9.43 -13.28 3.58
CA SER A 116 -9.95 -13.99 4.73
C SER A 116 -8.77 -14.68 5.43
N TRP A 117 -7.97 -13.89 6.13
CA TRP A 117 -7.30 -14.21 7.38
C TRP A 117 -7.23 -12.91 8.19
N HIS A 118 -8.16 -12.78 9.14
CA HIS A 118 -8.19 -11.83 10.26
C HIS A 118 -7.97 -10.32 9.96
N GLY A 119 -8.95 -9.69 9.31
CA GLY A 119 -9.49 -8.40 9.79
C GLY A 119 -8.61 -7.14 9.81
N TYR A 120 -7.56 -7.01 8.98
CA TYR A 120 -6.85 -5.73 8.80
C TYR A 120 -6.73 -5.32 7.33
N LEU A 121 -7.03 -4.04 7.07
CA LEU A 121 -6.97 -3.37 5.76
C LEU A 121 -5.52 -3.23 5.27
N TYR A 122 -5.09 -4.13 4.37
CA TYR A 122 -3.91 -3.88 3.54
C TYR A 122 -4.34 -3.19 2.24
N PRO A 123 -3.68 -2.08 1.82
CA PRO A 123 -3.85 -1.56 0.48
C PRO A 123 -3.43 -2.61 -0.56
N PRO A 124 -4.05 -2.66 -1.75
CA PRO A 124 -3.65 -3.60 -2.79
C PRO A 124 -2.18 -3.40 -3.17
N PRO A 125 -1.49 -4.46 -3.62
CA PRO A 125 -0.15 -4.32 -4.15
C PRO A 125 -0.15 -3.30 -5.31
N PRO A 126 0.84 -2.39 -5.38
CA PRO A 126 0.95 -1.49 -6.52
C PRO A 126 1.05 -2.30 -7.81
N ASN A 127 0.24 -1.89 -8.79
CA ASN A 127 0.13 -2.48 -10.12
C ASN A 127 1.51 -2.73 -10.76
N LEU A 128 1.69 -3.84 -11.49
CA LEU A 128 2.99 -4.23 -12.07
C LEU A 128 3.59 -3.14 -12.99
N ASP A 129 2.76 -2.34 -13.67
CA ASP A 129 3.26 -1.23 -14.49
C ASP A 129 3.63 0.01 -13.67
N ARG A 130 3.07 0.17 -12.46
CA ARG A 130 3.58 1.15 -11.50
C ARG A 130 4.94 0.73 -10.97
N VAL A 131 5.22 -0.57 -10.85
CA VAL A 131 6.55 -1.08 -10.53
C VAL A 131 7.54 -0.77 -11.66
N ILE A 132 7.15 -0.98 -12.93
CA ILE A 132 8.02 -0.69 -14.09
C ILE A 132 8.28 0.81 -14.25
N LEU A 133 7.26 1.68 -14.16
CA LEU A 133 7.43 3.13 -14.26
C LEU A 133 8.22 3.68 -13.07
N TYR A 134 8.01 3.12 -11.87
CA TYR A 134 8.81 3.43 -10.69
C TYR A 134 10.27 3.03 -10.88
N LEU A 135 10.55 1.77 -11.26
CA LEU A 135 11.91 1.31 -11.58
C LEU A 135 12.57 2.17 -12.68
N TYR A 136 11.81 2.56 -13.71
CA TYR A 136 12.30 3.42 -14.80
C TYR A 136 12.63 4.85 -14.34
N VAL A 137 11.79 5.46 -13.49
CA VAL A 137 12.07 6.78 -12.88
C VAL A 137 13.26 6.69 -11.91
N MET A 138 13.41 5.60 -11.16
CA MET A 138 14.54 5.34 -10.25
C MET A 138 15.87 5.21 -11.00
N ILE A 139 15.87 4.53 -12.15
CA ILE A 139 17.06 4.32 -12.99
C ILE A 139 17.48 5.62 -13.71
N LEU A 140 16.54 6.49 -14.09
CA LEU A 140 16.84 7.76 -14.78
C LEU A 140 17.23 8.91 -13.83
N GLN A 141 16.80 8.87 -12.56
CA GLN A 141 17.12 9.89 -11.55
C GLN A 141 18.31 9.52 -10.64
N ASN A 142 18.94 8.34 -10.84
CA ASN A 142 20.02 7.82 -9.97
C ASN A 142 19.62 7.73 -8.48
N VAL A 143 18.32 7.70 -8.21
CA VAL A 143 17.77 7.37 -6.90
C VAL A 143 17.42 5.90 -6.95
N ALA A 144 18.31 5.03 -6.47
CA ALA A 144 17.84 3.77 -5.93
C ALA A 144 16.80 4.13 -4.87
N THR A 145 15.56 3.69 -4.99
CA THR A 145 14.77 3.56 -3.77
C THR A 145 15.47 2.53 -2.92
N LEU A 146 16.29 3.05 -2.02
CA LEU A 146 16.62 2.39 -0.78
C LEU A 146 15.28 2.23 -0.06
N ALA A 147 14.53 1.18 -0.38
CA ALA A 147 13.62 0.62 0.58
C ALA A 147 14.52 0.34 1.80
N LEU A 148 14.40 1.17 2.83
CA LEU A 148 15.23 0.98 4.02
C LEU A 148 14.61 -0.17 4.82
N PRO A 149 15.43 -0.98 5.50
CA PRO A 149 14.89 -1.91 6.45
C PRO A 149 14.06 -1.16 7.49
N THR A 150 12.96 -1.76 7.95
CA THR A 150 11.95 -1.08 8.77
C THR A 150 11.44 -1.97 9.90
N ILE A 151 10.87 -1.35 10.94
CA ILE A 151 10.46 -1.98 12.20
C ILE A 151 8.99 -1.64 12.48
N ARG A 152 8.25 -2.54 13.12
CA ARG A 152 6.91 -2.28 13.69
C ARG A 152 6.65 -3.10 14.96
N LEU A 153 5.63 -2.72 15.72
CA LEU A 153 5.08 -3.50 16.83
C LEU A 153 3.72 -4.09 16.46
N THR A 154 3.50 -5.38 16.74
CA THR A 154 2.25 -6.10 16.42
C THR A 154 1.76 -6.97 17.59
N GLY A 155 0.48 -7.32 17.62
CA GLY A 155 -0.10 -8.23 18.62
C GLY A 155 -0.38 -7.64 20.00
N GLY A 156 0.06 -6.41 20.28
CA GLY A 156 -0.29 -5.70 21.52
C GLY A 156 -1.68 -5.07 21.51
N SER A 157 -2.20 -4.77 22.70
CA SER A 157 -3.51 -4.10 22.87
C SER A 157 -3.50 -2.60 22.56
N SER A 158 -2.32 -2.02 22.28
CA SER A 158 -2.13 -0.61 21.94
C SER A 158 -0.88 -0.42 21.08
N GLN A 159 -0.78 0.70 20.37
CA GLN A 159 0.29 0.96 19.39
C GLN A 159 1.71 1.02 20.00
N ASN A 160 1.81 1.23 21.31
CA ASN A 160 3.07 1.33 22.04
C ASN A 160 3.55 -0.02 22.60
N LYS A 161 2.90 -1.14 22.30
CA LYS A 161 3.36 -2.45 22.73
C LYS A 161 3.10 -3.52 21.69
N GLY A 162 3.97 -4.52 21.64
CA GLY A 162 3.80 -5.64 20.73
C GLY A 162 5.08 -6.42 20.50
N ARG A 163 4.97 -7.51 19.73
CA ARG A 163 6.08 -8.25 19.15
C ARG A 163 6.88 -7.31 18.26
N VAL A 164 8.20 -7.41 18.34
CA VAL A 164 9.11 -6.66 17.45
C VAL A 164 9.15 -7.40 16.11
N GLU A 165 8.70 -6.73 15.06
CA GLU A 165 8.81 -7.24 13.70
C GLU A 165 9.69 -6.31 12.86
N VAL A 166 10.56 -6.92 12.06
CA VAL A 166 11.48 -6.24 11.16
C VAL A 166 11.27 -6.70 9.73
N ARG A 167 11.63 -5.86 8.76
CA ARG A 167 11.60 -6.21 7.35
C ARG A 167 12.86 -5.71 6.65
N PRO A 168 13.67 -6.60 6.05
CA PRO A 168 14.78 -6.22 5.18
C PRO A 168 14.35 -5.33 4.01
N ALA A 169 15.28 -4.50 3.53
CA ALA A 169 15.11 -3.63 2.37
C ALA A 169 14.58 -4.35 1.11
N ASP A 170 15.10 -5.55 0.89
CA ASP A 170 14.89 -6.41 -0.26
C ASP A 170 13.83 -7.49 -0.02
N SER A 171 13.17 -7.46 1.15
CA SER A 171 12.14 -8.43 1.52
C SER A 171 10.73 -7.83 1.48
N PHE A 172 9.78 -8.62 1.00
CA PHE A 172 8.35 -8.30 1.03
C PHE A 172 7.64 -8.88 2.26
N THR A 173 8.34 -9.69 3.06
CA THR A 173 7.78 -10.36 4.25
C THR A 173 8.32 -9.72 5.52
N TRP A 174 7.46 -9.57 6.52
CA TRP A 174 7.85 -9.22 7.89
C TRP A 174 8.28 -10.47 8.63
N GLY A 175 9.26 -10.34 9.52
CA GLY A 175 9.70 -11.41 10.40
C GLY A 175 10.03 -10.90 11.79
N THR A 176 10.23 -11.82 12.71
CA THR A 176 10.36 -11.56 14.14
C THR A 176 11.82 -11.40 14.54
N VAL A 177 12.01 -10.91 15.77
CA VAL A 177 13.32 -10.78 16.40
C VAL A 177 13.37 -11.77 17.55
N CYS A 178 14.45 -12.55 17.63
CA CYS A 178 14.66 -13.47 18.73
C CYS A 178 14.99 -12.73 20.03
N GLN A 179 14.60 -13.31 21.16
CA GLN A 179 14.88 -12.78 22.50
C GLN A 179 16.33 -13.02 22.97
N ASP A 180 17.11 -13.83 22.27
CA ASP A 180 18.46 -14.19 22.69
C ASP A 180 19.36 -12.94 22.68
N GLN A 181 20.02 -12.70 23.81
CA GLN A 181 20.76 -11.48 24.15
C GLN A 181 19.99 -10.15 24.08
N PHE A 182 18.71 -10.14 23.71
CA PHE A 182 17.90 -8.93 23.56
C PHE A 182 17.62 -8.29 24.94
N ASP A 183 18.17 -7.10 25.17
CA ASP A 183 18.10 -6.37 26.43
C ASP A 183 17.39 -5.01 26.32
N MET A 184 17.38 -4.25 27.43
CA MET A 184 16.65 -2.97 27.50
C MET A 184 17.25 -1.89 26.58
N ARG A 185 18.53 -1.98 26.22
CA ARG A 185 19.17 -1.07 25.27
C ARG A 185 18.66 -1.32 23.86
N ASP A 186 18.44 -2.58 23.49
CA ASP A 186 17.82 -2.95 22.22
C ASP A 186 16.37 -2.46 22.15
N ALA A 187 15.62 -2.70 23.23
CA ALA A 187 14.24 -2.22 23.37
C ALA A 187 14.15 -0.69 23.26
N ASP A 188 15.07 0.04 23.89
CA ASP A 188 15.15 1.50 23.83
C ASP A 188 15.38 1.99 22.40
N VAL A 189 16.26 1.33 21.63
CA VAL A 189 16.47 1.63 20.21
C VAL A 189 15.18 1.38 19.41
N VAL A 190 14.51 0.23 19.61
CA VAL A 190 13.22 -0.06 18.96
C VAL A 190 12.20 1.04 19.23
N CYS A 191 11.98 1.38 20.50
CA CYS A 191 10.99 2.39 20.89
C CYS A 191 11.34 3.77 20.33
N ARG A 192 12.62 4.17 20.36
CA ARG A 192 13.06 5.47 19.82
C ARG A 192 12.89 5.57 18.30
N VAL A 193 13.20 4.51 17.56
CA VAL A 193 13.01 4.44 16.10
C VAL A 193 11.53 4.58 15.73
N LEU A 194 10.64 4.06 16.56
CA LEU A 194 9.18 4.15 16.39
C LEU A 194 8.59 5.48 16.89
N GLY A 195 9.42 6.40 17.40
CA GLY A 195 8.99 7.73 17.85
C GLY A 195 8.58 7.82 19.31
N TYR A 196 8.81 6.78 20.12
CA TYR A 196 8.59 6.80 21.57
C TYR A 196 9.84 7.27 22.32
N SER A 197 9.69 7.69 23.57
CA SER A 197 10.80 8.23 24.37
C SER A 197 11.81 7.17 24.81
N SER A 198 11.33 6.00 25.22
CA SER A 198 12.14 4.87 25.73
C SER A 198 11.28 3.61 25.81
N ALA A 199 11.92 2.46 25.98
CA ALA A 199 11.25 1.25 26.40
C ALA A 199 10.98 1.26 27.91
N ARG A 200 9.93 0.54 28.30
CA ARG A 200 9.56 0.29 29.70
C ARG A 200 9.74 -1.17 30.08
N GLN A 201 9.52 -2.08 29.15
CA GLN A 201 9.53 -3.52 29.43
C GLN A 201 9.78 -4.34 28.16
N ILE A 202 10.46 -5.47 28.33
CA ILE A 202 10.59 -6.54 27.34
C ILE A 202 9.61 -7.65 27.70
N GLN A 203 8.98 -8.23 26.69
CA GLN A 203 8.15 -9.42 26.77
C GLN A 203 8.82 -10.54 26.00
N THR A 204 8.99 -11.68 26.67
CA THR A 204 9.67 -12.87 26.13
C THR A 204 8.66 -13.98 25.88
N HIS A 205 9.13 -15.13 25.39
CA HIS A 205 8.32 -16.34 25.24
C HIS A 205 7.11 -16.17 24.30
N ALA A 206 7.29 -15.40 23.22
CA ALA A 206 6.24 -15.10 22.24
C ALA A 206 4.93 -14.57 22.86
N PHE A 207 5.03 -13.72 23.89
CA PHE A 207 3.88 -13.16 24.62
C PHE A 207 2.79 -12.55 23.72
N PHE A 208 3.19 -11.90 22.61
CA PHE A 208 2.29 -11.27 21.64
C PHE A 208 1.92 -12.20 20.46
N GLY A 209 2.24 -13.50 20.59
CA GLY A 209 2.04 -14.56 19.60
C GLY A 209 3.21 -14.70 18.63
N PRO A 210 3.44 -15.89 18.05
CA PRO A 210 4.46 -16.10 17.02
C PRO A 210 3.94 -15.83 15.60
N VAL A 211 4.81 -15.42 14.65
CA VAL A 211 4.46 -15.29 13.22
C VAL A 211 5.67 -15.29 12.29
N GLY A 212 5.48 -15.71 11.03
CA GLY A 212 6.41 -15.41 9.93
C GLY A 212 7.77 -16.12 10.06
N PRO A 213 8.84 -15.64 9.39
CA PRO A 213 10.22 -16.05 9.66
C PRO A 213 10.84 -15.28 10.83
N ILE A 214 11.89 -15.82 11.44
CA ILE A 214 12.75 -15.10 12.40
C ILE A 214 13.88 -14.44 11.61
N TYR A 215 14.01 -13.12 11.70
CA TYR A 215 14.95 -12.34 10.88
C TYR A 215 16.18 -11.82 11.60
N MET A 216 16.09 -11.56 12.90
CA MET A 216 17.22 -11.07 13.69
C MET A 216 17.33 -11.89 14.96
N ASP A 217 18.57 -12.06 15.39
CA ASP A 217 18.98 -12.84 16.55
C ASP A 217 20.23 -12.20 17.16
N ASP A 218 20.51 -12.48 18.43
CA ASP A 218 21.65 -11.93 19.19
C ASP A 218 21.85 -10.42 19.00
N VAL A 219 20.74 -9.66 19.00
CA VAL A 219 20.78 -8.20 18.79
C VAL A 219 21.44 -7.55 20.00
N GLN A 220 22.48 -6.75 19.75
CA GLN A 220 23.26 -6.08 20.80
C GLN A 220 23.52 -4.62 20.43
N CYS A 221 22.69 -3.73 20.97
CA CYS A 221 22.77 -2.28 20.85
C CYS A 221 23.56 -1.66 22.03
N ASN A 222 24.22 -0.55 21.77
CA ASN A 222 24.79 0.33 22.80
C ASN A 222 23.71 1.23 23.44
N GLY A 223 22.57 1.40 22.78
CA GLY A 223 21.40 2.19 23.22
C GLY A 223 21.27 3.56 22.53
N ASN A 224 22.29 3.99 21.78
CA ASN A 224 22.34 5.30 21.12
C ASN A 224 22.18 5.22 19.58
N GLU A 225 22.01 4.02 19.04
CA GLU A 225 21.84 3.76 17.61
C GLU A 225 20.59 4.44 17.05
N ASN A 226 20.66 5.00 15.83
CA ASN A 226 19.50 5.63 15.18
C ASN A 226 18.57 4.61 14.50
N SER A 227 18.91 3.32 14.55
CA SER A 227 18.13 2.21 14.01
C SER A 227 18.57 0.90 14.66
N LEU A 228 17.64 -0.06 14.80
CA LEU A 228 17.97 -1.41 15.26
C LEU A 228 18.96 -2.11 14.31
N PHE A 229 18.92 -1.76 13.02
CA PHE A 229 19.81 -2.33 11.99
C PHE A 229 21.26 -1.81 12.06
N ASN A 230 21.53 -0.83 12.92
CA ASN A 230 22.87 -0.33 13.21
C ASN A 230 23.52 -1.04 14.42
N CYS A 231 22.78 -1.88 15.14
CA CYS A 231 23.29 -2.68 16.24
C CYS A 231 24.08 -3.89 15.73
N SER A 232 24.85 -4.52 16.62
CA SER A 232 25.54 -5.77 16.28
C SER A 232 24.54 -6.93 16.26
N TYR A 233 24.57 -7.76 15.21
CA TYR A 233 23.81 -9.01 15.10
C TYR A 233 24.47 -9.93 14.03
N PRO A 234 24.22 -11.25 14.01
CA PRO A 234 24.89 -12.20 13.13
C PRO A 234 24.59 -12.03 11.63
N GLY A 235 23.50 -11.36 11.28
CA GLY A 235 23.01 -11.18 9.92
C GLY A 235 21.55 -11.61 9.75
N TRP A 236 20.96 -11.29 8.60
CA TRP A 236 19.55 -11.57 8.33
C TRP A 236 19.24 -13.06 8.26
N ALA A 237 18.21 -13.50 8.98
CA ALA A 237 17.74 -14.89 9.01
C ALA A 237 18.82 -15.91 9.43
N ILE A 238 19.89 -15.46 10.09
CA ILE A 238 20.88 -16.31 10.75
C ILE A 238 20.48 -16.35 12.22
N ASN A 239 19.85 -17.44 12.64
CA ASN A 239 19.37 -17.67 14.00
C ASN A 239 19.32 -19.16 14.31
N ASP A 240 19.36 -19.50 15.60
CA ASP A 240 19.08 -20.85 16.10
C ASP A 240 17.80 -20.91 16.96
N CYS A 241 17.00 -19.85 16.90
CA CYS A 241 15.78 -19.69 17.65
C CYS A 241 14.57 -20.44 17.06
N ALA A 242 13.61 -20.75 17.94
CA ALA A 242 12.25 -21.11 17.58
C ALA A 242 11.28 -19.96 17.88
N HIS A 243 10.07 -20.05 17.33
CA HIS A 243 9.09 -18.97 17.43
C HIS A 243 8.53 -18.72 18.83
N ASP A 244 8.71 -19.66 19.75
CA ASP A 244 8.46 -19.41 21.17
C ASP A 244 9.50 -18.46 21.79
N GLN A 245 10.55 -18.08 21.07
CA GLN A 245 11.55 -17.08 21.49
C GLN A 245 11.34 -15.70 20.86
N ASP A 246 10.22 -15.45 20.17
CA ASP A 246 9.93 -14.13 19.59
C ASP A 246 9.79 -13.05 20.68
N VAL A 247 10.58 -11.97 20.56
CA VAL A 247 10.60 -10.88 21.54
C VAL A 247 9.54 -9.81 21.25
N GLY A 248 9.02 -9.22 22.31
CA GLY A 248 8.16 -8.04 22.27
C GLY A 248 8.65 -6.94 23.21
N VAL A 249 8.16 -5.73 22.98
CA VAL A 249 8.49 -4.57 23.82
C VAL A 249 7.23 -3.80 24.20
N VAL A 250 7.33 -3.06 25.29
CA VAL A 250 6.40 -2.02 25.71
C VAL A 250 7.18 -0.71 25.76
N CYS A 251 6.82 0.22 24.90
CA CYS A 251 7.07 1.64 25.04
C CYS A 251 5.93 2.26 25.88
#